data_AF-A0A3G2SBG9-F1
#
_entry.id   AF-A0A3G2SBG9-F1
#
_cell.length_a   1.000
_cell.length_b   1.000
_cell.length_c   1.000
_cell.angle_alpha   90.00
_cell.angle_beta   90.00
_cell.angle_gamma   90.00
#
_symmetry.space_group_name_H-M   'P 1'
#
loop_
_entity.id
_entity.type
_entity.pdbx_description
1 polymer ?
#
loop_
_entity_poly.entity_id
_entity_poly.type
_entity_poly.pdbx_seq_one_letter_code
_entity_poly.pdbx_strand_id
1 'polypeptide(L)'
;MLSIAPSLYQESTELCADSIESHPYLPYVFAESTYQVDQDKTTDAPSPSYTRRGRCRLRRADVQGDAVSCMTLDTWDGAAILDTKWCLASSEKQAQHGYGILGIADASGHVHLLHLQDYESAYRLAPWKSWRMNHHDALCLSLDWSDRCRPGADDARMILSQSNGTLCMVPSLNSAAPLPQACETWLAHDFEAWITAWDCWNDGVVAWSGGDDLALKGWDMRMPLYNGQRASTFTTRKCFEGGVTTIQSHPHKQHYWAVGSYDEKIRLFDARNTRSPLSETEVGGGIWRTKWHPDESQKLLLACMHGGLVVLDCPGLDAGAPSPDPMRILTKFQGHNSIAYGCDWERGSPQDHLVYSCSFYDASMHIWKW
;
A
#
# COMPACT_ATOMS: atom_id res chain seq x y z
N MET A 1 28.48 2.61 -3.59
CA MET A 1 28.64 1.25 -4.15
C MET A 1 27.31 0.55 -3.96
N LEU A 2 26.82 -0.17 -4.97
CA LEU A 2 25.58 -0.95 -4.86
C LEU A 2 25.77 -2.08 -3.83
N SER A 3 24.83 -2.23 -2.90
CA SER A 3 24.79 -3.32 -1.93
C SER A 3 23.79 -4.40 -2.34
N ILE A 4 24.11 -5.67 -2.09
CA ILE A 4 23.17 -6.79 -2.21
C ILE A 4 22.88 -7.30 -0.81
N ALA A 5 21.65 -7.14 -0.35
CA ALA A 5 21.26 -7.52 1.01
C ALA A 5 21.01 -9.03 1.11
N PRO A 6 21.56 -9.70 2.14
CA PRO A 6 21.19 -11.07 2.47
C PRO A 6 19.86 -11.13 3.23
N SER A 7 19.22 -12.29 3.21
CA SER A 7 18.08 -12.57 4.08
C SER A 7 18.56 -12.83 5.51
N LEU A 8 17.91 -12.22 6.50
CA LEU A 8 18.14 -12.49 7.92
C LEU A 8 17.16 -13.53 8.47
N TYR A 9 15.95 -13.55 7.92
CA TYR A 9 14.92 -14.53 8.24
C TYR A 9 14.08 -14.82 7.00
N GLN A 10 13.63 -16.06 6.84
CA GLN A 10 12.73 -16.50 5.78
C GLN A 10 11.72 -17.49 6.34
N GLU A 11 10.46 -17.37 5.94
CA GLU A 11 9.41 -18.32 6.25
C GLU A 11 8.44 -18.44 5.07
N SER A 12 7.76 -19.58 4.95
CA SER A 12 6.62 -19.69 4.05
C SER A 12 5.38 -19.02 4.63
N THR A 13 4.65 -18.29 3.80
CA THR A 13 3.35 -17.71 4.11
C THR A 13 2.20 -18.70 3.91
N GLU A 14 2.47 -19.95 3.49
CA GLU A 14 1.53 -21.01 3.08
C GLU A 14 0.65 -20.70 1.86
N LEU A 15 0.32 -19.42 1.66
CA LEU A 15 -0.48 -18.89 0.56
C LEU A 15 0.31 -17.82 -0.18
N CYS A 16 -0.09 -17.50 -1.40
CA CYS A 16 0.58 -16.44 -2.16
C CYS A 16 0.47 -15.10 -1.41
N ALA A 17 1.60 -14.43 -1.15
CA ALA A 17 1.65 -13.23 -0.32
C ALA A 17 1.67 -11.96 -1.18
N ASP A 18 0.78 -11.01 -0.88
CA ASP A 18 0.51 -9.85 -1.73
C ASP A 18 0.93 -8.52 -1.08
N SER A 19 0.72 -8.39 0.24
CA SER A 19 0.93 -7.13 0.96
C SER A 19 1.65 -7.32 2.29
N ILE A 20 2.50 -6.34 2.60
CA ILE A 20 3.19 -6.18 3.89
C ILE A 20 2.98 -4.72 4.32
N GLU A 21 2.56 -4.52 5.57
CA GLU A 21 2.35 -3.19 6.15
C GLU A 21 2.91 -3.15 7.58
N SER A 22 4.03 -2.45 7.78
CA SER A 22 4.62 -2.28 9.11
C SER A 22 3.76 -1.34 9.96
N HIS A 23 3.63 -1.66 11.24
CA HIS A 23 2.94 -0.82 12.19
C HIS A 23 3.74 0.47 12.41
N PRO A 24 3.13 1.67 12.27
CA PRO A 24 3.88 2.93 12.31
C PRO A 24 4.63 3.20 13.62
N TYR A 25 4.13 2.73 14.77
CA TYR A 25 4.74 2.99 16.09
C TYR A 25 5.20 1.79 16.91
N LEU A 26 4.67 0.60 16.67
CA LEU A 26 4.99 -0.56 17.49
C LEU A 26 6.21 -1.23 16.87
N PRO A 27 7.36 -1.23 17.56
CA PRO A 27 8.57 -1.83 17.03
C PRO A 27 8.34 -3.28 16.62
N TYR A 28 8.79 -3.58 15.41
CA TYR A 28 8.85 -4.90 14.83
C TYR A 28 7.51 -5.58 14.55
N VAL A 29 6.39 -4.87 14.68
CA VAL A 29 5.06 -5.39 14.42
C VAL A 29 4.65 -5.03 12.99
N PHE A 30 4.14 -5.99 12.24
CA PHE A 30 3.67 -5.77 10.87
C PHE A 30 2.52 -6.71 10.51
N ALA A 31 1.72 -6.31 9.54
CA ALA A 31 0.71 -7.14 8.92
C ALA A 31 1.26 -7.78 7.64
N GLU A 32 1.08 -9.09 7.49
CA GLU A 32 1.37 -9.87 6.29
C GLU A 32 0.07 -10.40 5.73
N SER A 33 -0.19 -10.15 4.45
CA SER A 33 -1.48 -10.44 3.83
C SER A 33 -1.34 -11.23 2.54
N THR A 34 -2.25 -12.19 2.37
CA THR A 34 -2.20 -13.18 1.30
C THR A 34 -3.40 -13.10 0.36
N TYR A 35 -3.16 -13.51 -0.87
CA TYR A 35 -4.13 -13.62 -1.94
C TYR A 35 -3.99 -14.99 -2.61
N GLN A 36 -4.87 -15.94 -2.30
CA GLN A 36 -4.86 -17.25 -2.92
C GLN A 36 -6.06 -17.43 -3.85
N VAL A 37 -5.79 -17.90 -5.07
CA VAL A 37 -6.83 -18.39 -6.00
C VAL A 37 -6.83 -19.90 -5.96
N ASP A 38 -7.96 -20.49 -5.59
CA ASP A 38 -8.18 -21.93 -5.68
C ASP A 38 -9.15 -22.22 -6.82
N GLN A 39 -8.72 -23.04 -7.77
CA GLN A 39 -9.59 -23.52 -8.86
C GLN A 39 -10.37 -24.75 -8.39
N ASP A 40 -11.68 -24.78 -8.66
CA ASP A 40 -12.51 -25.98 -8.45
C ASP A 40 -12.16 -27.05 -9.47
N LYS A 41 -11.30 -27.98 -9.07
CA LYS A 41 -10.88 -29.14 -9.89
C LYS A 41 -11.96 -30.21 -10.03
N THR A 42 -13.16 -30.00 -9.48
CA THR A 42 -14.24 -30.99 -9.40
C THR A 42 -15.21 -30.94 -10.59
N THR A 43 -15.07 -29.97 -11.49
CA THR A 43 -15.92 -29.88 -12.69
C THR A 43 -15.06 -29.83 -13.95
N ASP A 44 -15.27 -30.76 -14.89
CA ASP A 44 -14.75 -30.69 -16.27
C ASP A 44 -15.43 -29.56 -17.07
N ALA A 45 -15.87 -28.50 -16.40
CA ALA A 45 -16.47 -27.34 -17.02
C ALA A 45 -15.39 -26.57 -17.80
N PRO A 46 -15.71 -26.01 -18.99
CA PRO A 46 -14.76 -25.24 -19.79
C PRO A 46 -14.27 -23.95 -19.10
N SER A 47 -14.89 -23.55 -17.98
CA SER A 47 -14.43 -22.48 -17.09
C SER A 47 -14.75 -22.89 -15.65
N PRO A 48 -13.83 -23.60 -14.97
CA PRO A 48 -14.07 -24.03 -13.59
C PRO A 48 -14.26 -22.81 -12.70
N SER A 49 -15.18 -22.92 -11.74
CA SER A 49 -15.32 -21.91 -10.69
C SER A 49 -14.00 -21.75 -9.94
N TYR A 50 -13.74 -20.55 -9.46
CA TYR A 50 -12.59 -20.29 -8.61
C TYR A 50 -13.05 -19.58 -7.34
N THR A 51 -12.34 -19.82 -6.26
CA THR A 51 -12.51 -19.08 -5.01
C THR A 51 -11.26 -18.28 -4.73
N ARG A 52 -11.44 -17.13 -4.07
CA ARG A 52 -10.36 -16.22 -3.70
C ARG A 52 -10.35 -16.11 -2.18
N ARG A 53 -9.40 -16.78 -1.53
CA ARG A 53 -9.25 -16.74 -0.08
C ARG A 53 -7.97 -16.02 0.32
N GLY A 54 -8.01 -15.38 1.48
CA GLY A 54 -6.90 -14.59 2.00
C GLY A 54 -6.80 -14.74 3.50
N ARG A 55 -5.64 -14.36 3.98
CA ARG A 55 -5.27 -14.36 5.38
C ARG A 55 -4.42 -13.13 5.65
N CYS A 56 -4.74 -12.42 6.73
CA CYS A 56 -3.89 -11.39 7.32
C CYS A 56 -3.31 -11.94 8.62
N ARG A 57 -1.99 -12.08 8.70
CA ARG A 57 -1.27 -12.42 9.92
C ARG A 57 -0.71 -11.15 10.53
N LEU A 58 -0.99 -10.93 11.81
CA LEU A 58 -0.24 -9.97 12.61
C LEU A 58 1.04 -10.66 13.07
N ARG A 59 2.19 -10.08 12.73
CA ARG A 59 3.50 -10.68 12.89
C ARG A 59 4.36 -9.79 13.78
N ARG A 60 5.32 -10.39 14.47
CA ARG A 60 6.35 -9.67 15.22
C ARG A 60 7.71 -10.27 14.96
N ALA A 61 8.65 -9.44 14.51
CA ALA A 61 10.05 -9.82 14.46
C ALA A 61 10.67 -9.73 15.88
N ASP A 62 11.61 -10.61 16.16
CA ASP A 62 12.46 -10.58 17.35
C ASP A 62 13.92 -10.53 16.90
N VAL A 63 14.64 -9.50 17.36
CA VAL A 63 15.99 -9.16 16.92
C VAL A 63 16.92 -9.26 18.12
N GLN A 64 17.83 -10.22 18.08
CA GLN A 64 18.81 -10.48 19.13
C GLN A 64 20.21 -10.43 18.55
N GLY A 65 20.81 -9.23 18.54
CA GLY A 65 22.05 -8.98 17.82
C GLY A 65 21.84 -9.14 16.32
N ASP A 66 22.59 -10.04 15.69
CA ASP A 66 22.45 -10.35 14.25
C ASP A 66 21.39 -11.43 13.96
N ALA A 67 20.86 -12.10 14.98
CA ALA A 67 19.84 -13.13 14.81
C ALA A 67 18.45 -12.49 14.73
N VAL A 68 17.69 -12.84 13.68
CA VAL A 68 16.31 -12.41 13.49
C VAL A 68 15.40 -13.64 13.46
N SER A 69 14.35 -13.60 14.25
CA SER A 69 13.24 -14.56 14.17
C SER A 69 11.91 -13.81 14.01
N CYS A 70 10.84 -14.53 13.70
CA CYS A 70 9.51 -13.95 13.57
C CYS A 70 8.46 -14.90 14.13
N MET A 71 7.42 -14.33 14.75
CA MET A 71 6.28 -15.08 15.25
C MET A 71 4.96 -14.47 14.79
N THR A 72 3.94 -15.32 14.67
CA THR A 72 2.55 -14.88 14.47
C THR A 72 1.94 -14.53 15.83
N LEU A 73 1.44 -13.30 15.95
CA LEU A 73 0.71 -12.81 17.11
C LEU A 73 -0.79 -13.14 17.00
N ASP A 74 -1.36 -12.94 15.82
CA ASP A 74 -2.77 -13.19 15.55
C ASP A 74 -3.02 -13.46 14.07
N THR A 75 -4.20 -13.96 13.74
CA THR A 75 -4.59 -14.28 12.36
C THR A 75 -6.05 -13.94 12.11
N TRP A 76 -6.30 -13.28 10.98
CA TRP A 76 -7.61 -13.05 10.41
C TRP A 76 -7.69 -13.76 9.06
N ASP A 77 -8.73 -14.55 8.84
CA ASP A 77 -8.99 -15.25 7.58
C ASP A 77 -10.25 -14.66 6.89
N GLY A 78 -10.22 -14.55 5.56
CA GLY A 78 -11.32 -13.99 4.78
C GLY A 78 -11.13 -14.19 3.27
N ALA A 79 -11.68 -13.28 2.47
CA ALA A 79 -11.42 -13.24 1.04
C ALA A 79 -9.96 -12.82 0.75
N ALA A 80 -9.48 -13.11 -0.45
CA ALA A 80 -8.12 -12.75 -0.87
C ALA A 80 -7.85 -11.24 -0.70
N ILE A 81 -6.69 -10.88 -0.15
CA ILE A 81 -6.39 -9.51 0.26
C ILE A 81 -5.42 -8.87 -0.73
N LEU A 82 -5.72 -7.65 -1.19
CA LEU A 82 -4.85 -6.91 -2.13
C LEU A 82 -4.11 -5.75 -1.47
N ASP A 83 -4.67 -5.15 -0.42
CA ASP A 83 -3.98 -4.07 0.28
C ASP A 83 -4.39 -3.99 1.74
N THR A 84 -3.44 -3.58 2.56
CA THR A 84 -3.61 -3.34 3.99
C THR A 84 -2.91 -2.06 4.39
N LYS A 85 -3.58 -1.23 5.20
CA LYS A 85 -3.02 0.03 5.71
C LYS A 85 -3.46 0.32 7.13
N TRP A 86 -2.52 0.78 7.95
CA TRP A 86 -2.82 1.29 9.29
C TRP A 86 -3.41 2.69 9.22
N CYS A 87 -4.45 2.91 10.02
CA CYS A 87 -4.98 4.22 10.38
C CYS A 87 -4.71 4.46 11.88
N LEU A 88 -4.19 5.63 12.19
CA LEU A 88 -3.80 6.12 13.51
C LEU A 88 -4.61 7.34 13.97
N ALA A 89 -5.62 7.76 13.20
CA ALA A 89 -6.62 8.70 13.70
C ALA A 89 -7.23 8.15 15.00
N SER A 90 -7.38 9.01 16.01
CA SER A 90 -7.86 8.69 17.36
C SER A 90 -7.15 7.50 18.03
N SER A 91 -5.89 7.22 17.64
CA SER A 91 -5.04 6.21 18.27
C SER A 91 -4.08 6.88 19.28
N GLU A 92 -4.36 6.73 20.56
CA GLU A 92 -3.45 6.98 21.68
C GLU A 92 -3.71 5.91 22.75
N LYS A 93 -2.76 5.71 23.67
CA LYS A 93 -2.92 4.79 24.79
C LYS A 93 -4.10 5.27 25.66
N GLN A 94 -5.23 4.54 25.61
CA GLN A 94 -6.55 4.87 26.20
C GLN A 94 -7.56 5.63 25.30
N ALA A 95 -7.20 5.98 24.05
CA ALA A 95 -8.15 6.56 23.10
C ALA A 95 -9.00 5.49 22.38
N GLN A 96 -10.02 5.94 21.63
CA GLN A 96 -11.03 5.10 20.99
C GLN A 96 -10.45 3.99 20.11
N HIS A 97 -9.34 4.25 19.41
CA HIS A 97 -8.72 3.30 18.49
C HIS A 97 -7.43 2.66 19.02
N GLY A 98 -7.05 2.93 20.27
CA GLY A 98 -5.94 2.26 20.95
C GLY A 98 -4.63 2.35 20.16
N TYR A 99 -4.13 1.21 19.69
CA TYR A 99 -2.90 1.11 18.90
C TYR A 99 -3.09 1.35 17.40
N GLY A 100 -4.33 1.53 16.93
CA GLY A 100 -4.66 1.82 15.54
C GLY A 100 -5.65 0.82 14.96
N ILE A 101 -6.08 1.12 13.73
CA ILE A 101 -7.00 0.31 12.96
C ILE A 101 -6.30 -0.19 11.70
N LEU A 102 -6.33 -1.50 11.47
CA LEU A 102 -5.90 -2.09 10.21
C LEU A 102 -7.09 -2.12 9.25
N GLY A 103 -6.97 -1.39 8.14
CA GLY A 103 -7.87 -1.53 7.00
C GLY A 103 -7.40 -2.64 6.08
N ILE A 104 -8.32 -3.50 5.61
CA ILE A 104 -8.09 -4.61 4.69
C ILE A 104 -9.00 -4.43 3.47
N ALA A 105 -8.44 -4.23 2.29
CA ALA A 105 -9.16 -4.25 1.01
C ALA A 105 -9.11 -5.66 0.40
N ASP A 106 -10.28 -6.25 0.14
CA ASP A 106 -10.39 -7.63 -0.33
C ASP A 106 -10.99 -7.81 -1.73
N ALA A 107 -10.78 -9.01 -2.26
CA ALA A 107 -11.21 -9.45 -3.58
C ALA A 107 -12.71 -9.75 -3.69
N SER A 108 -13.49 -9.58 -2.62
CA SER A 108 -14.95 -9.75 -2.63
C SER A 108 -15.70 -8.42 -2.71
N GLY A 109 -14.97 -7.30 -2.85
CA GLY A 109 -15.54 -5.97 -2.87
C GLY A 109 -15.78 -5.39 -1.47
N HIS A 110 -15.14 -5.92 -0.44
CA HIS A 110 -15.26 -5.43 0.94
C HIS A 110 -13.98 -4.75 1.44
N VAL A 111 -14.21 -3.84 2.38
CA VAL A 111 -13.17 -3.32 3.28
C VAL A 111 -13.49 -3.77 4.70
N HIS A 112 -12.54 -4.42 5.36
CA HIS A 112 -12.65 -4.78 6.78
C HIS A 112 -11.76 -3.86 7.62
N LEU A 113 -12.27 -3.44 8.77
CA LEU A 113 -11.54 -2.62 9.73
C LEU A 113 -11.38 -3.41 11.02
N LEU A 114 -10.13 -3.61 11.44
CA LEU A 114 -9.78 -4.39 12.63
C LEU A 114 -9.04 -3.49 13.62
N HIS A 115 -9.48 -3.42 14.88
CA HIS A 115 -8.76 -2.75 15.94
C HIS A 115 -7.54 -3.57 16.36
N LEU A 116 -6.39 -2.92 16.55
CA LEU A 116 -5.27 -3.52 17.24
C LEU A 116 -5.42 -3.34 18.76
N GLN A 117 -5.63 -4.44 19.47
CA GLN A 117 -5.84 -4.46 20.91
C GLN A 117 -4.67 -5.14 21.61
N ASP A 118 -4.34 -4.69 22.82
CA ASP A 118 -3.38 -5.34 23.72
C ASP A 118 -4.12 -6.19 24.73
N TYR A 119 -3.86 -7.50 24.70
CA TYR A 119 -4.44 -8.49 25.59
C TYR A 119 -3.32 -9.15 26.39
N GLU A 120 -3.08 -8.67 27.62
CA GLU A 120 -2.11 -9.26 28.55
C GLU A 120 -0.69 -9.41 27.96
N SER A 121 -0.20 -8.42 27.19
CA SER A 121 1.10 -8.42 26.48
C SER A 121 1.12 -9.17 25.14
N ALA A 122 -0.03 -9.56 24.60
CA ALA A 122 -0.17 -10.09 23.25
C ALA A 122 -1.12 -9.21 22.42
N TYR A 123 -0.63 -8.69 21.28
CA TYR A 123 -1.45 -7.91 20.38
C TYR A 123 -2.38 -8.79 19.54
N ARG A 124 -3.62 -8.35 19.35
CA ARG A 124 -4.65 -9.07 18.59
C ARG A 124 -5.44 -8.13 17.69
N LEU A 125 -5.92 -8.66 16.56
CA LEU A 125 -6.79 -7.98 15.61
C LEU A 125 -8.25 -8.28 15.94
N ALA A 126 -8.94 -7.32 16.55
CA ALA A 126 -10.36 -7.43 16.86
C ALA A 126 -11.22 -6.84 15.73
N PRO A 127 -12.12 -7.59 15.09
CA PRO A 127 -13.01 -7.05 14.06
C PRO A 127 -13.86 -5.89 14.59
N TRP A 128 -13.91 -4.79 13.85
CA TRP A 128 -14.71 -3.62 14.20
C TRP A 128 -15.82 -3.36 13.19
N LYS A 129 -15.46 -3.16 11.91
CA LYS A 129 -16.41 -2.87 10.83
C LYS A 129 -16.09 -3.72 9.60
N SER A 130 -17.13 -4.05 8.84
CA SER A 130 -17.00 -4.63 7.51
C SER A 130 -17.93 -3.86 6.58
N TRP A 131 -17.35 -3.29 5.52
CA TRP A 131 -18.04 -2.42 4.60
C TRP A 131 -18.04 -3.04 3.22
N ARG A 132 -19.23 -3.21 2.65
CA ARG A 132 -19.37 -3.59 1.25
C ARG A 132 -19.22 -2.34 0.39
N MET A 133 -18.09 -2.24 -0.30
CA MET A 133 -17.72 -1.07 -1.09
C MET A 133 -18.14 -1.20 -2.55
N ASN A 134 -18.28 -2.44 -3.04
CA ASN A 134 -18.76 -2.73 -4.39
C ASN A 134 -19.59 -4.03 -4.45
N HIS A 135 -20.14 -4.32 -5.62
CA HIS A 135 -20.64 -5.63 -5.99
C HIS A 135 -19.51 -6.67 -5.95
N HIS A 136 -19.87 -7.93 -5.74
CA HIS A 136 -18.91 -9.03 -5.60
C HIS A 136 -18.03 -9.29 -6.84
N ASP A 137 -18.42 -8.74 -7.99
CA ASP A 137 -17.70 -8.90 -9.26
C ASP A 137 -16.55 -7.89 -9.42
N ALA A 138 -16.42 -6.94 -8.49
CA ALA A 138 -15.38 -5.92 -8.50
C ALA A 138 -14.57 -5.93 -7.20
N LEU A 139 -13.25 -5.88 -7.36
CA LEU A 139 -12.29 -5.99 -6.26
C LEU A 139 -12.03 -4.64 -5.64
N CYS A 140 -11.78 -4.62 -4.33
CA CYS A 140 -11.11 -3.50 -3.68
C CYS A 140 -9.60 -3.69 -3.89
N LEU A 141 -8.95 -2.78 -4.62
CA LEU A 141 -7.56 -2.94 -5.09
C LEU A 141 -6.55 -2.29 -4.15
N SER A 142 -6.78 -1.05 -3.75
CA SER A 142 -5.91 -0.32 -2.83
C SER A 142 -6.71 0.65 -1.97
N LEU A 143 -6.20 0.96 -0.78
CA LEU A 143 -6.80 1.96 0.11
C LEU A 143 -5.74 2.91 0.67
N ASP A 144 -6.15 4.13 1.02
CA ASP A 144 -5.30 5.08 1.73
C ASP A 144 -6.09 5.92 2.74
N TRP A 145 -5.42 6.32 3.81
CA TRP A 145 -5.96 7.11 4.92
C TRP A 145 -5.41 8.53 4.90
N SER A 146 -6.26 9.51 5.21
CA SER A 146 -5.87 10.93 5.17
C SER A 146 -5.01 11.39 6.36
N ASP A 147 -4.66 10.50 7.28
CA ASP A 147 -4.02 10.77 8.58
C ASP A 147 -2.51 10.57 8.60
N ARG A 148 -1.89 10.12 7.50
CA ARG A 148 -0.47 9.72 7.44
C ARG A 148 0.52 10.76 8.01
N CYS A 149 0.31 12.05 7.75
CA CYS A 149 1.14 13.14 8.29
C CYS A 149 0.47 13.86 9.48
N ARG A 150 -0.62 13.32 10.02
CA ARG A 150 -1.37 13.85 11.17
C ARG A 150 -1.76 12.73 12.13
N PRO A 151 -0.76 12.03 12.70
CA PRO A 151 -1.08 11.03 13.70
C PRO A 151 -1.79 11.67 14.90
N GLY A 152 -2.80 10.97 15.43
CA GLY A 152 -3.64 11.50 16.51
C GLY A 152 -4.73 12.47 16.06
N ALA A 153 -4.97 12.65 14.75
CA ALA A 153 -6.16 13.35 14.28
C ALA A 153 -7.44 12.68 14.80
N ASP A 154 -8.48 13.45 15.16
CA ASP A 154 -9.71 12.88 15.73
C ASP A 154 -10.45 11.94 14.77
N ASP A 155 -10.26 12.12 13.46
CA ASP A 155 -10.92 11.34 12.41
C ASP A 155 -10.01 11.18 11.18
N ALA A 156 -10.37 10.25 10.29
CA ALA A 156 -9.70 10.03 9.02
C ALA A 156 -10.70 9.80 7.89
N ARG A 157 -10.32 10.20 6.68
CA ARG A 157 -11.00 9.84 5.44
C ARG A 157 -10.29 8.65 4.80
N MET A 158 -11.07 7.78 4.18
CA MET A 158 -10.54 6.70 3.35
C MET A 158 -10.75 7.04 1.88
N ILE A 159 -9.78 6.71 1.02
CA ILE A 159 -10.03 6.58 -0.41
C ILE A 159 -9.66 5.18 -0.85
N LEU A 160 -10.48 4.61 -1.73
CA LEU A 160 -10.41 3.24 -2.18
C LEU A 160 -10.43 3.18 -3.71
N SER A 161 -9.53 2.40 -4.30
CA SER A 161 -9.52 2.10 -5.73
C SER A 161 -10.07 0.70 -6.01
N GLN A 162 -10.68 0.53 -7.19
CA GLN A 162 -11.48 -0.65 -7.49
C GLN A 162 -11.26 -1.17 -8.92
N SER A 163 -11.46 -2.47 -9.12
CA SER A 163 -11.14 -3.13 -10.40
C SER A 163 -12.07 -2.76 -11.56
N ASN A 164 -13.23 -2.17 -11.29
CA ASN A 164 -14.14 -1.64 -12.30
C ASN A 164 -13.81 -0.18 -12.71
N GLY A 165 -12.60 0.30 -12.40
CA GLY A 165 -12.13 1.64 -12.72
C GLY A 165 -12.70 2.77 -11.85
N THR A 166 -13.45 2.45 -10.79
CA THR A 166 -14.01 3.45 -9.88
C THR A 166 -13.09 3.75 -8.70
N LEU A 167 -13.21 4.97 -8.18
CA LEU A 167 -12.73 5.33 -6.85
C LEU A 167 -13.93 5.55 -5.93
N CYS A 168 -13.77 5.26 -4.65
CA CYS A 168 -14.74 5.50 -3.60
C CYS A 168 -14.09 6.21 -2.42
N MET A 169 -14.65 7.33 -2.00
CA MET A 169 -14.21 8.10 -0.84
C MET A 169 -15.18 7.88 0.32
N VAL A 170 -14.65 7.49 1.48
CA VAL A 170 -15.37 7.44 2.75
C VAL A 170 -14.99 8.68 3.56
N PRO A 171 -15.94 9.58 3.86
CA PRO A 171 -15.64 10.91 4.39
C PRO A 171 -15.25 10.91 5.86
N SER A 172 -15.52 9.82 6.59
CA SER A 172 -15.23 9.70 8.01
C SER A 172 -15.16 8.23 8.40
N LEU A 173 -14.05 7.83 9.03
CA LEU A 173 -13.85 6.54 9.67
C LEU A 173 -14.87 6.30 10.79
N ASN A 174 -15.20 7.38 11.49
CA ASN A 174 -16.14 7.41 12.60
C ASN A 174 -17.60 7.61 12.18
N SER A 175 -17.90 7.65 10.88
CA SER A 175 -19.26 7.82 10.38
C SER A 175 -20.23 6.83 11.03
N ALA A 176 -21.30 7.39 11.60
CA ALA A 176 -22.46 6.64 12.11
C ALA A 176 -23.50 6.36 11.02
N ALA A 177 -23.39 7.03 9.86
CA ALA A 177 -24.29 6.81 8.74
C ALA A 177 -24.03 5.44 8.10
N PRO A 178 -25.07 4.73 7.61
CA PRO A 178 -24.88 3.48 6.90
C PRO A 178 -24.08 3.70 5.61
N LEU A 179 -22.93 3.06 5.48
CA LEU A 179 -22.26 2.93 4.18
C LEU A 179 -23.09 1.98 3.31
N PRO A 180 -23.32 2.28 2.02
CA PRO A 180 -22.58 3.23 1.17
C PRO A 180 -23.19 4.65 1.08
N GLN A 181 -24.22 5.02 1.85
CA GLN A 181 -24.89 6.33 1.68
C GLN A 181 -23.98 7.54 1.97
N ALA A 182 -22.97 7.34 2.81
CA ALA A 182 -21.96 8.37 3.09
C ALA A 182 -20.81 8.38 2.07
N CYS A 183 -20.71 7.39 1.18
CA CYS A 183 -19.62 7.31 0.22
C CYS A 183 -19.84 8.20 -0.99
N GLU A 184 -18.74 8.74 -1.52
CA GLU A 184 -18.70 9.36 -2.83
C GLU A 184 -17.95 8.47 -3.80
N THR A 185 -18.64 7.93 -4.81
CA THR A 185 -18.06 7.03 -5.82
C THR A 185 -18.11 7.68 -7.19
N TRP A 186 -17.02 7.57 -7.96
CA TRP A 186 -16.98 8.03 -9.35
C TRP A 186 -16.14 7.13 -10.25
N LEU A 187 -16.46 7.14 -11.54
CA LEU A 187 -15.62 6.50 -12.55
C LEU A 187 -14.34 7.33 -12.75
N ALA A 188 -13.20 6.73 -12.43
CA ALA A 188 -11.91 7.41 -12.45
C ALA A 188 -11.04 6.97 -13.62
N HIS A 189 -11.09 5.68 -13.98
CA HIS A 189 -10.29 5.05 -15.03
C HIS A 189 -11.17 4.18 -15.93
N ASP A 190 -10.71 3.98 -17.16
CA ASP A 190 -11.41 3.16 -18.16
C ASP A 190 -11.16 1.65 -17.98
N PHE A 191 -10.13 1.32 -17.18
CA PHE A 191 -9.72 -0.02 -16.76
C PHE A 191 -9.49 -0.03 -15.25
N GLU A 192 -8.99 -1.14 -14.70
CA GLU A 192 -8.63 -1.31 -13.30
C GLU A 192 -7.89 -0.08 -12.74
N ALA A 193 -8.47 0.53 -11.70
CA ALA A 193 -7.82 1.61 -10.95
C ALA A 193 -6.92 0.96 -9.90
N TRP A 194 -5.70 0.58 -10.27
CA TRP A 194 -4.78 -0.15 -9.40
C TRP A 194 -4.47 0.53 -8.08
N ILE A 195 -4.32 1.85 -8.10
CA ILE A 195 -3.84 2.58 -6.93
C ILE A 195 -4.53 3.92 -6.75
N THR A 196 -4.77 4.29 -5.50
CA THR A 196 -5.13 5.63 -5.09
C THR A 196 -4.32 6.03 -3.86
N ALA A 197 -4.01 7.31 -3.73
CA ALA A 197 -3.30 7.84 -2.57
C ALA A 197 -3.72 9.27 -2.26
N TRP A 198 -3.86 9.58 -0.98
CA TRP A 198 -4.09 10.95 -0.53
C TRP A 198 -2.82 11.78 -0.62
N ASP A 199 -2.99 13.08 -0.92
CA ASP A 199 -1.98 14.05 -0.54
C ASP A 199 -1.99 14.15 0.97
N CYS A 200 -0.97 13.56 1.59
CA CYS A 200 -0.87 13.49 3.05
C CYS A 200 -0.76 14.88 3.71
N TRP A 201 -0.56 15.96 2.94
CA TRP A 201 -0.45 17.33 3.44
C TRP A 201 -1.76 18.12 3.45
N ASN A 202 -2.86 17.59 2.90
CA ASN A 202 -4.08 18.37 2.69
C ASN A 202 -5.38 17.78 3.24
N ASP A 203 -5.27 16.85 4.20
CA ASP A 203 -6.41 16.44 5.04
C ASP A 203 -7.57 15.84 4.24
N GLY A 204 -7.24 14.96 3.29
CA GLY A 204 -8.23 14.24 2.50
C GLY A 204 -8.99 15.14 1.51
N VAL A 205 -8.34 16.19 0.99
CA VAL A 205 -8.91 17.09 -0.01
C VAL A 205 -8.47 16.74 -1.43
N VAL A 206 -7.20 16.39 -1.64
CA VAL A 206 -6.69 15.97 -2.96
C VAL A 206 -6.17 14.55 -2.90
N ALA A 207 -6.57 13.73 -3.86
CA ALA A 207 -6.04 12.39 -4.08
C ALA A 207 -5.52 12.23 -5.50
N TRP A 208 -4.55 11.34 -5.69
CA TRP A 208 -4.07 10.90 -7.00
C TRP A 208 -4.42 9.43 -7.19
N SER A 209 -4.64 9.02 -8.44
CA SER A 209 -4.88 7.62 -8.78
C SER A 209 -4.19 7.20 -10.06
N GLY A 210 -3.92 5.91 -10.15
CA GLY A 210 -3.30 5.23 -11.26
C GLY A 210 -4.11 4.01 -11.69
N GLY A 211 -4.05 3.67 -12.98
CA GLY A 211 -4.72 2.49 -13.51
C GLY A 211 -4.10 1.95 -14.79
N ASP A 212 -4.69 0.87 -15.29
CA ASP A 212 -4.27 0.17 -16.53
C ASP A 212 -4.57 0.94 -17.81
N ASP A 213 -5.28 2.06 -17.71
CA ASP A 213 -5.45 3.01 -18.81
C ASP A 213 -4.18 3.85 -19.09
N LEU A 214 -3.03 3.51 -18.49
CA LEU A 214 -1.76 4.23 -18.59
C LEU A 214 -1.87 5.70 -18.09
N ALA A 215 -2.79 5.98 -17.17
CA ALA A 215 -3.03 7.32 -16.68
C ALA A 215 -2.71 7.47 -15.20
N LEU A 216 -2.06 8.59 -14.88
CA LEU A 216 -2.05 9.20 -13.56
C LEU A 216 -3.07 10.35 -13.57
N LYS A 217 -4.00 10.37 -12.61
CA LYS A 217 -5.05 11.40 -12.51
C LYS A 217 -5.08 12.01 -11.11
N GLY A 218 -5.44 13.29 -11.05
CA GLY A 218 -5.66 14.01 -9.79
C GLY A 218 -7.13 14.31 -9.54
N TRP A 219 -7.54 14.35 -8.28
CA TRP A 219 -8.92 14.54 -7.85
C TRP A 219 -8.99 15.50 -6.69
N ASP A 220 -9.89 16.48 -6.77
CA ASP A 220 -10.21 17.38 -5.67
C ASP A 220 -11.60 17.02 -5.12
N MET A 221 -11.67 16.66 -3.85
CA MET A 221 -12.90 16.21 -3.19
C MET A 221 -13.94 17.32 -3.09
N ARG A 222 -13.54 18.59 -3.21
CA ARG A 222 -14.46 19.75 -3.22
C ARG A 222 -15.17 19.93 -4.55
N MET A 223 -14.66 19.32 -5.63
CA MET A 223 -15.34 19.35 -6.92
C MET A 223 -16.64 18.56 -6.82
N PRO A 224 -17.76 19.06 -7.36
CA PRO A 224 -19.03 18.35 -7.30
C PRO A 224 -18.99 17.05 -8.12
N LEU A 225 -19.73 16.05 -7.65
CA LEU A 225 -20.10 14.87 -8.42
C LEU A 225 -21.35 15.14 -9.24
N TYR A 226 -21.26 14.93 -10.55
CA TYR A 226 -22.41 14.98 -11.45
C TYR A 226 -22.54 13.65 -12.17
N ASN A 227 -23.69 12.98 -12.03
CA ASN A 227 -24.00 11.70 -12.68
C ASN A 227 -22.91 10.63 -12.52
N GLY A 228 -22.34 10.50 -11.30
CA GLY A 228 -21.29 9.51 -11.01
C GLY A 228 -19.92 9.85 -11.61
N GLN A 229 -19.70 11.10 -12.03
CA GLN A 229 -18.43 11.59 -12.55
C GLN A 229 -17.89 12.73 -11.71
N ARG A 230 -16.57 12.73 -11.52
CA ARG A 230 -15.78 13.84 -10.98
C ARG A 230 -14.83 14.30 -12.07
N ALA A 231 -14.68 15.60 -12.27
CA ALA A 231 -13.65 16.10 -13.18
C ALA A 231 -12.26 15.90 -12.55
N SER A 232 -11.33 15.31 -13.30
CA SER A 232 -9.93 15.23 -12.86
C SER A 232 -9.29 16.62 -12.88
N THR A 233 -8.47 16.93 -11.89
CA THR A 233 -7.70 18.19 -11.83
C THR A 233 -6.52 18.18 -12.80
N PHE A 234 -5.99 16.98 -13.09
CA PHE A 234 -5.05 16.73 -14.16
C PHE A 234 -5.17 15.27 -14.64
N THR A 235 -4.64 15.01 -15.84
CA THR A 235 -4.43 13.67 -16.37
C THR A 235 -3.10 13.63 -17.10
N THR A 236 -2.23 12.69 -16.74
CA THR A 236 -0.91 12.50 -17.34
C THR A 236 -0.78 11.07 -17.84
N ARG A 237 -0.52 10.93 -19.15
CA ARG A 237 -0.39 9.62 -19.84
C ARG A 237 0.93 9.46 -20.58
N LYS A 238 1.44 10.54 -21.18
CA LYS A 238 2.57 10.52 -22.12
C LYS A 238 3.86 9.92 -21.57
N CYS A 239 4.05 9.92 -20.26
CA CYS A 239 5.25 9.38 -19.64
C CYS A 239 5.12 7.92 -19.20
N PHE A 240 3.99 7.24 -19.46
CA PHE A 240 3.75 5.85 -19.06
C PHE A 240 3.59 4.94 -20.26
N GLU A 241 4.29 3.80 -20.24
CA GLU A 241 4.19 2.71 -21.22
C GLU A 241 3.55 1.45 -20.63
N GLY A 242 3.14 1.51 -19.36
CA GLY A 242 2.44 0.47 -18.60
C GLY A 242 1.49 1.08 -17.57
N GLY A 243 0.58 0.27 -17.02
CA GLY A 243 -0.37 0.72 -16.00
C GLY A 243 0.33 1.35 -14.80
N VAL A 244 -0.30 2.35 -14.18
CA VAL A 244 0.22 2.99 -12.96
C VAL A 244 -0.26 2.20 -11.76
N THR A 245 0.66 1.54 -11.06
CA THR A 245 0.39 0.46 -10.10
C THR A 245 0.66 0.86 -8.65
N THR A 246 1.49 1.88 -8.43
CA THR A 246 1.78 2.37 -7.08
C THR A 246 2.03 3.87 -7.06
N ILE A 247 1.53 4.55 -6.03
CA ILE A 247 1.64 5.99 -5.81
C ILE A 247 1.86 6.21 -4.33
N GLN A 248 2.76 7.12 -3.97
CA GLN A 248 2.87 7.58 -2.60
C GLN A 248 3.25 9.06 -2.50
N SER A 249 2.39 9.84 -1.82
CA SER A 249 2.73 11.19 -1.37
C SER A 249 3.91 11.14 -0.40
N HIS A 250 4.86 12.04 -0.58
CA HIS A 250 6.06 12.09 0.24
C HIS A 250 5.73 12.62 1.65
N PRO A 251 6.02 11.88 2.72
CA PRO A 251 5.60 12.24 4.09
C PRO A 251 6.39 13.39 4.72
N HIS A 252 7.57 13.74 4.18
CA HIS A 252 8.47 14.77 4.73
C HIS A 252 8.59 16.02 3.86
N LYS A 253 8.22 15.93 2.58
CA LYS A 253 8.39 17.00 1.62
C LYS A 253 7.09 17.22 0.84
N GLN A 254 6.38 18.28 1.18
CA GLN A 254 5.15 18.66 0.49
C GLN A 254 5.38 18.78 -1.03
N HIS A 255 4.33 18.44 -1.79
CA HIS A 255 4.27 18.46 -3.25
C HIS A 255 5.00 17.33 -3.98
N TYR A 256 5.83 16.52 -3.32
CA TYR A 256 6.53 15.44 -4.01
C TYR A 256 5.81 14.10 -3.90
N TRP A 257 5.82 13.36 -5.01
CA TRP A 257 5.13 12.08 -5.14
C TRP A 257 6.03 11.07 -5.85
N ALA A 258 6.07 9.86 -5.34
CA ALA A 258 6.65 8.72 -6.05
C ALA A 258 5.53 7.97 -6.78
N VAL A 259 5.75 7.67 -8.06
CA VAL A 259 4.78 7.00 -8.93
C VAL A 259 5.47 5.88 -9.70
N GLY A 260 5.09 4.64 -9.42
CA GLY A 260 5.59 3.44 -10.08
C GLY A 260 4.59 2.85 -11.06
N SER A 261 5.09 2.12 -12.05
CA SER A 261 4.31 1.57 -13.16
C SER A 261 4.82 0.18 -13.56
N TYR A 262 3.98 -0.55 -14.31
CA TYR A 262 4.36 -1.77 -15.01
C TYR A 262 5.48 -1.58 -16.04
N ASP A 263 5.73 -0.36 -16.50
CA ASP A 263 6.83 -0.04 -17.42
C ASP A 263 8.22 0.02 -16.77
N GLU A 264 8.35 -0.54 -15.57
CA GLU A 264 9.61 -0.71 -14.85
C GLU A 264 10.29 0.60 -14.41
N LYS A 265 9.60 1.74 -14.52
CA LYS A 265 10.13 3.06 -14.15
C LYS A 265 9.44 3.63 -12.92
N ILE A 266 10.24 3.99 -11.92
CA ILE A 266 9.81 4.84 -10.81
C ILE A 266 9.99 6.31 -11.22
N ARG A 267 9.01 7.14 -10.90
CA ARG A 267 8.99 8.56 -11.27
C ARG A 267 8.77 9.43 -10.05
N LEU A 268 9.56 10.50 -9.95
CA LEU A 268 9.33 11.56 -8.96
C LEU A 268 8.51 12.66 -9.63
N PHE A 269 7.36 13.01 -9.07
CA PHE A 269 6.50 14.09 -9.55
C PHE A 269 6.48 15.27 -8.57
N ASP A 270 6.28 16.47 -9.12
CA ASP A 270 5.93 17.67 -8.37
C ASP A 270 4.46 18.00 -8.63
N ALA A 271 3.66 18.05 -7.56
CA ALA A 271 2.23 18.36 -7.64
C ALA A 271 1.94 19.77 -8.20
N ARG A 272 2.92 20.67 -8.18
CA ARG A 272 2.82 22.01 -8.77
C ARG A 272 3.00 21.99 -10.29
N ASN A 273 3.58 20.93 -10.85
CA ASN A 273 3.72 20.71 -12.29
C ASN A 273 3.58 19.23 -12.65
N THR A 274 2.35 18.76 -12.77
CA THR A 274 2.02 17.34 -13.01
C THR A 274 2.15 16.90 -14.48
N ARG A 275 2.57 17.79 -15.39
CA ARG A 275 2.63 17.50 -16.83
C ARG A 275 3.69 16.47 -17.20
N SER A 276 4.76 16.40 -16.41
CA SER A 276 5.89 15.48 -16.60
C SER A 276 6.55 15.19 -15.24
N PRO A 277 7.18 14.02 -15.07
CA PRO A 277 7.98 13.77 -13.88
C PRO A 277 9.20 14.70 -13.83
N LEU A 278 9.69 14.96 -12.61
CA LEU A 278 10.96 15.63 -12.36
C LEU A 278 12.15 14.74 -12.73
N SER A 279 12.06 13.46 -12.38
CA SER A 279 13.05 12.44 -12.71
C SER A 279 12.39 11.08 -12.88
N GLU A 280 13.05 10.20 -13.63
CA GLU A 280 12.64 8.82 -13.85
C GLU A 280 13.83 7.87 -13.66
N THR A 281 13.56 6.65 -13.23
CA THR A 281 14.60 5.63 -13.00
C THR A 281 14.05 4.26 -13.30
N GLU A 282 14.74 3.54 -14.19
CA GLU A 282 14.44 2.14 -14.50
C GLU A 282 14.98 1.22 -13.40
N VAL A 283 14.16 0.28 -12.94
CA VAL A 283 14.48 -0.59 -11.79
C VAL A 283 14.45 -2.09 -12.13
N GLY A 284 14.24 -2.43 -13.41
CA GLY A 284 14.39 -3.79 -13.94
C GLY A 284 13.23 -4.75 -13.63
N GLY A 285 12.02 -4.20 -13.49
CA GLY A 285 10.77 -4.95 -13.36
C GLY A 285 9.61 -4.03 -12.99
N GLY A 286 8.38 -4.40 -13.38
CA GLY A 286 7.18 -3.64 -13.06
C GLY A 286 7.05 -3.44 -11.54
N ILE A 287 6.63 -2.25 -11.11
CA ILE A 287 6.68 -1.87 -9.69
C ILE A 287 5.31 -2.10 -9.05
N TRP A 288 5.19 -2.96 -8.05
CA TRP A 288 3.90 -3.23 -7.38
C TRP A 288 3.67 -2.35 -6.13
N ARG A 289 4.75 -2.06 -5.40
CA ARG A 289 4.69 -1.25 -4.17
C ARG A 289 5.84 -0.26 -4.09
N THR A 290 5.55 0.90 -3.51
CA THR A 290 6.49 1.98 -3.27
C THR A 290 6.23 2.56 -1.88
N LYS A 291 7.30 2.70 -1.08
CA LYS A 291 7.25 3.22 0.29
C LYS A 291 8.42 4.16 0.56
N TRP A 292 8.16 5.44 0.80
CA TRP A 292 9.08 6.40 1.38
C TRP A 292 9.47 5.94 2.78
N HIS A 293 10.75 6.13 3.10
CA HIS A 293 11.27 5.81 4.41
C HIS A 293 10.64 6.71 5.50
N PRO A 294 10.32 6.16 6.69
CA PRO A 294 9.67 6.90 7.77
C PRO A 294 10.47 8.09 8.29
N ASP A 295 11.81 8.03 8.31
CA ASP A 295 12.67 9.11 8.84
C ASP A 295 13.59 9.76 7.78
N GLU A 296 14.32 8.96 7.00
CA GLU A 296 15.18 9.42 5.91
C GLU A 296 14.40 9.85 4.66
N SER A 297 14.12 11.15 4.55
CA SER A 297 13.36 11.77 3.44
C SER A 297 13.78 11.39 2.03
N GLN A 298 15.06 11.05 1.79
CA GLN A 298 15.56 10.76 0.45
C GLN A 298 15.51 9.26 0.09
N LYS A 299 15.00 8.40 0.98
CA LYS A 299 15.04 6.95 0.79
C LYS A 299 13.67 6.43 0.36
N LEU A 300 13.70 5.57 -0.65
CA LEU A 300 12.50 4.99 -1.26
C LEU A 300 12.70 3.48 -1.46
N LEU A 301 11.77 2.68 -0.93
CA LEU A 301 11.74 1.23 -1.10
C LEU A 301 10.72 0.86 -2.16
N LEU A 302 11.10 -0.06 -3.03
CA LEU A 302 10.28 -0.59 -4.10
C LEU A 302 10.20 -2.11 -4.00
N ALA A 303 9.00 -2.66 -4.26
CA ALA A 303 8.84 -4.04 -4.69
C ALA A 303 8.64 -4.06 -6.20
N CYS A 304 9.65 -4.57 -6.90
CA CYS A 304 9.67 -4.70 -8.34
C CYS A 304 9.43 -6.17 -8.67
N MET A 305 8.31 -6.50 -9.33
CA MET A 305 7.82 -7.86 -9.56
C MET A 305 8.96 -8.82 -9.93
N HIS A 306 9.56 -8.66 -11.10
CA HIS A 306 10.71 -9.49 -11.52
C HIS A 306 12.08 -8.90 -11.14
N GLY A 307 12.11 -7.69 -10.58
CA GLY A 307 13.33 -6.96 -10.23
C GLY A 307 13.81 -7.18 -8.78
N GLY A 308 13.02 -7.86 -7.95
CA GLY A 308 13.26 -8.02 -6.52
C GLY A 308 12.88 -6.75 -5.73
N LEU A 309 13.55 -6.51 -4.62
CA LEU A 309 13.33 -5.31 -3.81
C LEU A 309 14.48 -4.34 -4.01
N VAL A 310 14.17 -3.05 -4.08
CA VAL A 310 15.14 -2.01 -4.40
C VAL A 310 15.01 -0.86 -3.41
N VAL A 311 16.13 -0.47 -2.80
CA VAL A 311 16.23 0.79 -2.05
C VAL A 311 16.93 1.83 -2.91
N LEU A 312 16.28 2.97 -3.08
CA LEU A 312 16.75 4.10 -3.84
C LEU A 312 17.12 5.28 -2.92
N ASP A 313 18.01 6.11 -3.45
CA ASP A 313 18.36 7.43 -2.94
C ASP A 313 17.92 8.49 -3.95
N CYS A 314 17.14 9.46 -3.48
CA CYS A 314 16.55 10.52 -4.29
C CYS A 314 17.35 11.83 -4.09
N PRO A 315 18.36 12.11 -4.93
CA PRO A 315 19.27 13.25 -4.75
C PRO A 315 18.55 14.60 -4.85
N GLY A 316 18.98 15.56 -4.04
CA GLY A 316 18.50 16.95 -4.08
C GLY A 316 17.20 17.25 -3.34
N LEU A 317 16.42 16.23 -2.93
CA LEU A 317 15.18 16.43 -2.16
C LEU A 317 15.38 17.24 -0.86
N ASP A 318 16.48 17.01 -0.13
CA ASP A 318 16.74 17.74 1.12
C ASP A 318 17.24 19.17 0.92
N ALA A 319 17.90 19.44 -0.19
CA ALA A 319 18.33 20.78 -0.56
C ALA A 319 17.18 21.64 -1.10
N GLY A 320 15.95 21.10 -1.17
CA GLY A 320 14.78 21.77 -1.75
C GLY A 320 14.86 21.92 -3.28
N ALA A 321 15.85 21.29 -3.92
CA ALA A 321 16.09 21.31 -5.35
C ALA A 321 16.30 19.87 -5.83
N PRO A 322 15.21 19.12 -6.09
CA PRO A 322 15.32 17.76 -6.61
C PRO A 322 16.12 17.75 -7.91
N SER A 323 17.05 16.79 -8.03
CA SER A 323 17.80 16.64 -9.28
C SER A 323 16.91 16.05 -10.37
N PRO A 324 17.02 16.52 -11.63
CA PRO A 324 16.44 15.80 -12.77
C PRO A 324 17.17 14.48 -13.06
N ASP A 325 18.33 14.25 -12.43
CA ASP A 325 19.08 13.01 -12.58
C ASP A 325 18.28 11.80 -12.06
N PRO A 326 18.49 10.61 -12.63
CA PRO A 326 17.94 9.37 -12.10
C PRO A 326 18.29 9.16 -10.62
N MET A 327 17.34 8.61 -9.88
CA MET A 327 17.54 8.14 -8.51
C MET A 327 18.61 7.05 -8.49
N ARG A 328 19.40 7.01 -7.42
CA ARG A 328 20.52 6.08 -7.28
C ARG A 328 20.08 4.82 -6.55
N ILE A 329 20.31 3.66 -7.16
CA ILE A 329 20.09 2.38 -6.48
C ILE A 329 21.17 2.17 -5.41
N LEU A 330 20.73 2.06 -4.14
CA LEU A 330 21.60 1.80 -2.99
C LEU A 330 21.75 0.32 -2.72
N THR A 331 20.61 -0.36 -2.58
CA THR A 331 20.53 -1.75 -2.13
C THR A 331 19.54 -2.50 -2.99
N LYS A 332 19.89 -3.74 -3.36
CA LYS A 332 18.96 -4.71 -3.93
C LYS A 332 18.84 -5.91 -3.01
N PHE A 333 17.64 -6.46 -2.89
CA PHE A 333 17.39 -7.75 -2.28
C PHE A 333 16.73 -8.68 -3.30
N GLN A 334 17.36 -9.83 -3.52
CA GLN A 334 16.95 -10.82 -4.55
C GLN A 334 16.72 -12.21 -3.93
N GLY A 335 16.31 -12.26 -2.66
CA GLY A 335 16.12 -13.52 -1.94
C GLY A 335 14.84 -14.28 -2.31
N HIS A 336 13.87 -13.62 -2.96
CA HIS A 336 12.66 -14.28 -3.47
C HIS A 336 12.95 -15.03 -4.77
N ASN A 337 12.31 -16.18 -4.94
CA ASN A 337 12.42 -17.02 -6.13
C ASN A 337 11.31 -16.71 -7.15
N SER A 338 10.40 -15.80 -6.82
CA SER A 338 9.33 -15.33 -7.69
C SER A 338 9.11 -13.82 -7.55
N ILE A 339 7.91 -13.35 -7.90
CA ILE A 339 7.62 -11.93 -8.00
C ILE A 339 7.46 -11.25 -6.65
N ALA A 340 8.23 -10.19 -6.42
CA ALA A 340 8.13 -9.38 -5.22
C ALA A 340 6.92 -8.44 -5.30
N TYR A 341 5.99 -8.58 -4.35
CA TYR A 341 4.74 -7.81 -4.32
C TYR A 341 4.70 -6.89 -3.09
N GLY A 342 4.73 -7.44 -1.89
CA GLY A 342 4.61 -6.65 -0.66
C GLY A 342 5.97 -6.26 -0.09
N CYS A 343 6.10 -5.01 0.34
CA CYS A 343 7.23 -4.58 1.16
C CYS A 343 6.89 -3.36 2.02
N ASP A 344 7.50 -3.27 3.21
CA ASP A 344 7.56 -2.04 3.98
C ASP A 344 8.82 -1.99 4.84
N TRP A 345 9.22 -0.78 5.20
CA TRP A 345 10.26 -0.54 6.18
C TRP A 345 9.81 -1.00 7.54
N GLU A 346 10.75 -1.35 8.42
CA GLU A 346 10.43 -1.32 9.83
C GLU A 346 10.22 0.13 10.29
N ARG A 347 9.02 0.44 10.80
CA ARG A 347 8.57 1.80 11.11
C ARG A 347 8.63 2.14 12.60
N GLY A 348 8.44 1.17 13.49
CA GLY A 348 8.51 1.40 14.93
C GLY A 348 9.95 1.54 15.46
N SER A 349 10.92 0.98 14.73
CA SER A 349 12.37 1.10 14.98
C SER A 349 13.17 1.29 13.67
N PRO A 350 13.02 2.42 12.97
CA PRO A 350 13.62 2.63 11.65
C PRO A 350 15.15 2.62 11.64
N GLN A 351 15.79 2.99 12.76
CA GLN A 351 17.24 2.96 12.94
C GLN A 351 17.87 1.56 12.83
N ASP A 352 17.06 0.50 12.93
CA ASP A 352 17.56 -0.88 12.79
C ASP A 352 17.72 -1.29 11.32
N HIS A 353 17.23 -0.45 10.40
CA HIS A 353 17.30 -0.61 8.95
C HIS A 353 16.73 -1.95 8.46
N LEU A 354 15.70 -2.46 9.12
CA LEU A 354 15.01 -3.68 8.69
C LEU A 354 13.96 -3.37 7.63
N VAL A 355 13.76 -4.33 6.74
CA VAL A 355 12.67 -4.36 5.76
C VAL A 355 11.98 -5.71 5.85
N TYR A 356 10.66 -5.66 5.75
CA TYR A 356 9.80 -6.82 5.58
C TYR A 356 9.38 -6.89 4.12
N SER A 357 9.51 -8.05 3.50
CA SER A 357 9.04 -8.26 2.12
C SER A 357 8.40 -9.62 1.93
N CYS A 358 7.51 -9.71 0.95
CA CYS A 358 6.88 -10.94 0.55
C CYS A 358 6.84 -11.09 -0.97
N SER A 359 6.76 -12.33 -1.41
CA SER A 359 6.62 -12.69 -2.81
C SER A 359 5.39 -13.55 -3.04
N PHE A 360 4.77 -13.33 -4.19
CA PHE A 360 3.46 -13.86 -4.50
C PHE A 360 3.51 -15.38 -4.72
N TYR A 361 4.05 -15.86 -5.84
CA TYR A 361 3.94 -17.28 -6.20
C TYR A 361 4.84 -18.22 -5.41
N ASP A 362 5.95 -17.74 -4.84
CA ASP A 362 6.80 -18.59 -3.99
C ASP A 362 6.31 -18.67 -2.53
N ALA A 363 5.20 -17.96 -2.21
CA ALA A 363 4.52 -17.98 -0.91
C ALA A 363 5.52 -17.86 0.25
N SER A 364 6.37 -16.83 0.18
CA SER A 364 7.43 -16.59 1.14
C SER A 364 7.45 -15.15 1.64
N MET A 365 7.85 -15.00 2.90
CA MET A 365 8.21 -13.71 3.47
C MET A 365 9.68 -13.72 3.91
N HIS A 366 10.30 -12.55 3.84
CA HIS A 366 11.68 -12.34 4.26
C HIS A 366 11.77 -11.12 5.18
N ILE A 367 12.75 -11.18 6.08
CA ILE A 367 13.23 -10.03 6.84
C ILE A 367 14.70 -9.84 6.48
N TRP A 368 15.07 -8.64 6.09
CA TRP A 368 16.42 -8.30 5.65
C TRP A 368 16.81 -6.89 6.08
N LYS A 369 18.09 -6.56 5.97
CA LYS A 369 18.65 -5.25 6.34
C LYS A 369 19.21 -4.54 5.13
N TRP A 370 18.98 -3.24 5.00
CA TRP A 370 19.28 -2.47 3.78
C TRP A 370 20.48 -1.54 3.88
#